data_AF-A0A0K2SHK4-F1
#
_entry.id   AF-A0A0K2SHK4-F1
#
_cell.length_a   1.000
_cell.length_b   1.000
_cell.length_c   1.000
_cell.angle_alpha   90.00
_cell.angle_beta   90.00
_cell.angle_gamma   90.00
#
_symmetry.space_group_name_H-M   'P 1'
#
loop_
_entity.id
_entity.type
_entity.pdbx_description
1 polymer ?
#
loop_
_entity_poly.entity_id
_entity_poly.type
_entity_poly.pdbx_seq_one_letter_code
_entity_poly.pdbx_strand_id
1 'polypeptide(L)'
;MVGCSVDSVRSHQRFAEKQGLEFPLISDAGKTITSSLGVLNERGNSARRTTLVVDRDGIVQKIFEDVKVPGHVEKVLEAVRKLV
;
A
#
# COMPACT_ATOMS: atom_id res chain seq x y z
N MET A 1 7.67 2.49 5.81
CA MET A 1 6.68 2.32 4.72
C MET A 1 6.46 0.83 4.52
N VAL A 2 5.28 0.41 4.08
CA VAL A 2 4.98 -0.98 3.75
C VAL A 2 4.15 -1.03 2.47
N GLY A 3 4.48 -1.91 1.54
CA GLY A 3 3.64 -2.21 0.37
C GLY A 3 2.70 -3.37 0.67
N CYS A 4 1.54 -3.45 0.01
CA CYS A 4 0.61 -4.57 0.17
C CYS A 4 -0.05 -4.88 -1.18
N SER A 5 -0.17 -6.17 -1.50
CA SER A 5 -0.96 -6.64 -2.64
C SER A 5 -1.43 -8.07 -2.39
N VAL A 6 -2.27 -8.61 -3.28
CA VAL A 6 -2.78 -9.99 -3.23
C VAL A 6 -1.80 -11.03 -3.78
N ASP A 7 -0.61 -10.60 -4.25
CA ASP A 7 0.44 -11.51 -4.72
C ASP A 7 1.06 -12.33 -3.59
N SER A 8 1.58 -13.51 -3.94
CA SER A 8 2.24 -14.41 -3.00
C SER A 8 3.57 -13.86 -2.46
N VAL A 9 3.98 -14.34 -1.29
CA VAL A 9 5.29 -14.07 -0.68
C VAL A 9 6.45 -14.31 -1.66
N ARG A 10 6.41 -15.40 -2.44
CA ARG A 10 7.45 -15.73 -3.42
C ARG A 10 7.55 -14.68 -4.54
N SER A 11 6.42 -14.14 -4.98
CA SER A 11 6.38 -13.06 -5.97
C SER A 11 7.02 -11.79 -5.39
N HIS A 12 6.64 -11.44 -4.17
CA HIS A 12 7.17 -10.28 -3.45
C HIS A 12 8.67 -10.34 -3.22
N GLN A 13 9.20 -11.49 -2.81
CA GLN A 13 10.64 -11.68 -2.63
C GLN A 13 11.40 -11.39 -3.93
N ARG A 14 10.96 -12.00 -5.04
CA ARG A 14 11.58 -11.77 -6.36
C ARG A 14 11.47 -10.31 -6.81
N PHE A 15 10.33 -9.67 -6.56
CA PHE A 15 10.13 -8.28 -6.93
C PHE A 15 11.01 -7.34 -6.10
N ALA A 16 11.06 -7.54 -4.78
CA ALA A 16 11.88 -6.76 -3.87
C ALA A 16 13.37 -6.89 -4.21
N GLU A 17 13.86 -8.11 -4.47
CA GLU A 17 15.23 -8.36 -4.92
C GLU A 17 15.53 -7.65 -6.26
N LYS A 18 14.63 -7.80 -7.25
CA LYS A 18 14.81 -7.23 -8.59
C LYS A 18 14.82 -5.70 -8.58
N GLN A 19 14.05 -5.07 -7.70
CA GLN A 19 13.91 -3.61 -7.63
C GLN A 19 14.77 -2.97 -6.53
N GLY A 20 15.48 -3.77 -5.72
CA GLY A 20 16.28 -3.27 -4.60
C GLY A 20 15.46 -2.57 -3.52
N LEU A 21 14.28 -3.10 -3.17
CA LEU A 21 13.40 -2.45 -2.19
C LEU A 21 13.92 -2.64 -0.76
N GLU A 22 14.01 -1.54 -0.02
CA GLU A 22 14.47 -1.52 1.39
C GLU A 22 13.31 -1.53 2.41
N PHE A 23 12.10 -1.82 1.95
CA PHE A 23 10.91 -1.85 2.80
C PHE A 23 10.08 -3.12 2.59
N PRO A 24 9.33 -3.56 3.61
CA PRO A 24 8.57 -4.81 3.54
C PRO A 24 7.39 -4.71 2.57
N LEU A 25 7.06 -5.86 1.98
CA LEU A 25 5.84 -6.08 1.18
C LEU A 25 4.98 -7.14 1.87
N ILE A 26 3.75 -6.79 2.20
CA ILE A 26 2.73 -7.71 2.72
C ILE A 26 2.10 -8.46 1.55
N SER A 27 2.12 -9.80 1.66
CA SER A 27 1.40 -10.72 0.78
C SER A 27 0.01 -10.98 1.36
N ASP A 28 -0.99 -10.23 0.92
CA ASP A 28 -2.41 -10.41 1.28
C ASP A 28 -3.09 -11.43 0.35
N ALA A 29 -2.49 -12.61 0.19
CA ALA A 29 -3.01 -13.66 -0.69
C ALA A 29 -4.40 -14.16 -0.28
N GLY A 30 -4.71 -14.08 1.03
CA GLY A 30 -6.04 -14.34 1.59
C GLY A 30 -7.06 -13.22 1.40
N LYS A 31 -6.63 -12.07 0.84
CA LYS A 31 -7.46 -10.87 0.58
C LYS A 31 -8.12 -10.30 1.83
N THR A 32 -7.61 -10.60 3.02
CA THR A 32 -8.20 -10.19 4.29
C THR A 32 -7.99 -8.70 4.52
N ILE A 33 -6.79 -8.20 4.27
CA ILE A 33 -6.46 -6.79 4.48
C ILE A 33 -7.18 -5.92 3.45
N THR A 34 -7.06 -6.29 2.18
CA THR A 34 -7.65 -5.55 1.06
C THR A 34 -9.18 -5.53 1.10
N SER A 35 -9.82 -6.62 1.55
CA SER A 35 -11.28 -6.63 1.74
C SER A 35 -11.72 -5.80 2.94
N SER A 36 -11.05 -5.89 4.08
CA SER A 36 -11.38 -5.10 5.28
C SER A 36 -11.21 -3.59 5.06
N LEU A 37 -10.24 -3.19 4.25
CA LEU A 37 -10.03 -1.81 3.85
C LEU A 37 -10.96 -1.37 2.71
N GLY A 38 -11.77 -2.28 2.15
CA GLY A 38 -12.64 -2.00 1.01
C GLY A 38 -11.89 -1.71 -0.29
N VAL A 39 -10.60 -1.99 -0.38
CA VAL A 39 -9.75 -1.67 -1.54
C VAL A 39 -9.58 -2.83 -2.51
N LEU A 40 -10.13 -4.01 -2.26
CA LEU A 40 -10.15 -5.08 -3.26
C LEU A 40 -10.97 -4.62 -4.49
N ASN A 41 -10.47 -4.88 -5.70
CA ASN A 41 -11.18 -4.51 -6.93
C ASN A 41 -12.45 -5.37 -7.13
N GLU A 42 -13.34 -4.93 -8.02
CA GLU A 42 -14.61 -5.62 -8.28
C GLU A 42 -14.43 -7.06 -8.79
N ARG A 43 -13.32 -7.32 -9.49
CA ARG A 43 -12.97 -8.66 -9.99
C ARG A 43 -12.41 -9.58 -8.90
N GLY A 44 -12.14 -9.06 -7.71
CA GLY A 44 -11.56 -9.79 -6.59
C GLY A 44 -10.13 -10.29 -6.83
N ASN A 45 -9.41 -9.79 -7.84
CA ASN A 45 -8.11 -10.34 -8.25
C ASN A 45 -6.93 -9.38 -8.05
N SER A 46 -7.18 -8.12 -7.67
CA SER A 46 -6.14 -7.17 -7.31
C SER A 46 -6.66 -6.13 -6.32
N ALA A 47 -5.75 -5.50 -5.59
CA ALA A 47 -6.09 -4.28 -4.86
C ALA A 47 -6.25 -3.10 -5.84
N ARG A 48 -7.15 -2.17 -5.53
CA ARG A 48 -7.17 -0.81 -6.05
C ARG A 48 -5.94 -0.08 -5.51
N ARG A 49 -5.37 0.81 -6.34
CA ARG A 49 -4.12 1.49 -5.99
C ARG A 49 -4.42 2.62 -5.00
N THR A 50 -4.26 2.30 -3.72
CA THR A 50 -4.59 3.18 -2.59
C THR A 50 -3.36 3.37 -1.70
N THR A 51 -3.17 4.56 -1.15
CA THR A 51 -2.17 4.85 -0.11
C THR A 51 -2.85 5.39 1.14
N LEU A 52 -2.51 4.80 2.28
CA LEU A 52 -2.99 5.22 3.59
C LEU A 52 -1.84 5.87 4.35
N VAL A 53 -2.10 7.02 4.98
CA VAL A 53 -1.21 7.63 5.96
C VAL A 53 -1.80 7.37 7.33
N VAL A 54 -1.06 6.62 8.14
CA VAL A 54 -1.47 6.18 9.47
C VAL A 54 -0.50 6.77 10.49
N ASP A 55 -1.00 7.35 11.57
CA ASP A 55 -0.18 7.89 12.65
C ASP A 55 0.34 6.79 13.60
N ARG A 56 1.00 7.21 14.69
CA ARG A 56 1.59 6.29 15.67
C ARG A 56 0.55 5.57 16.54
N ASP A 57 -0.65 6.13 16.65
CA ASP A 57 -1.77 5.54 17.40
C ASP A 57 -2.60 4.57 16.53
N GLY A 58 -2.21 4.39 15.27
CA GLY A 58 -2.89 3.52 14.33
C GLY A 58 -4.09 4.15 13.65
N ILE A 59 -4.27 5.48 13.76
CA ILE A 59 -5.38 6.20 13.15
C ILE A 59 -5.03 6.61 11.72
N VAL A 60 -5.97 6.37 10.79
CA VAL A 60 -5.83 6.78 9.39
C VAL A 60 -6.07 8.29 9.30
N GLN A 61 -5.01 9.03 9.01
CA GLN A 61 -5.04 10.49 8.90
C GLN A 61 -5.30 10.97 7.47
N LYS A 62 -4.93 10.17 6.46
CA LYS A 62 -5.20 10.48 5.06
C LYS A 62 -5.34 9.23 4.21
N ILE A 63 -6.26 9.27 3.26
CA ILE A 63 -6.46 8.24 2.24
C ILE A 63 -6.27 8.88 0.86
N PHE A 64 -5.47 8.24 0.02
CA PHE A 64 -5.34 8.55 -1.40
C PHE A 64 -5.82 7.35 -2.21
N GLU A 65 -6.96 7.48 -2.88
CA GLU A 65 -7.53 6.44 -3.75
C GLU A 65 -7.21 6.72 -5.22
N ASP A 66 -7.35 5.69 -6.07
CA ASP A 66 -7.16 5.76 -7.53
C ASP A 66 -5.89 6.51 -7.95
N VAL A 67 -4.81 6.22 -7.23
CA VAL A 67 -3.57 6.97 -7.31
C VAL A 67 -2.95 6.90 -8.70
N LYS A 68 -2.59 8.07 -9.23
CA LYS A 68 -1.67 8.22 -10.37
C LYS A 68 -0.25 8.32 -9.84
N VAL A 69 0.65 7.48 -10.36
CA VAL A 69 2.03 7.35 -9.86
C VAL A 69 2.85 8.66 -9.95
N PRO A 70 2.84 9.40 -11.07
CA PRO A 70 3.66 10.60 -11.19
C PRO A 70 3.26 11.67 -10.15
N GLY A 71 4.23 12.15 -9.38
CA GLY A 71 4.03 13.19 -8.37
C GLY A 71 3.31 12.72 -7.09
N HIS A 72 3.08 11.42 -6.91
CA HIS A 72 2.37 10.90 -5.74
C HIS A 72 3.22 10.89 -4.48
N VAL A 73 4.51 10.59 -4.62
CA VAL A 73 5.43 10.49 -3.48
C VAL A 73 5.51 11.81 -2.74
N GLU A 74 5.55 12.93 -3.46
CA GLU A 74 5.59 14.27 -2.90
C GLU A 74 4.34 14.58 -2.08
N LYS A 75 3.15 14.19 -2.57
CA LYS A 75 1.87 14.36 -1.87
C LYS A 75 1.81 13.54 -0.58
N VAL A 76 2.30 12.30 -0.62
CA VAL A 76 2.36 11.42 0.56
C VAL A 76 3.34 11.99 1.58
N LEU A 77 4.52 12.43 1.14
CA LEU A 77 5.54 13.00 2.02
C LEU A 77 5.05 14.29 2.69
N GLU A 78 4.34 15.15 1.96
CA GLU A 78 3.71 16.34 2.52
C GLU A 78 2.67 15.98 3.59
N ALA A 79 1.82 14.98 3.33
CA ALA A 79 0.83 14.53 4.30
C ALA A 79 1.47 13.97 5.58
N VAL A 80 2.53 13.17 5.46
CA VAL A 80 3.27 12.62 6.60
C VAL A 80 3.94 13.73 7.42
N ARG A 81 4.55 14.73 6.77
CA ARG A 81 5.20 15.86 7.46
C ARG A 81 4.24 16.70 8.30
N LYS A 82 2.95 16.72 7.97
CA LYS A 82 1.92 17.42 8.75
C LYS A 82 1.47 16.68 10.01
N LEU A 83 1.90 15.42 10.19
CA LEU A 83 1.61 14.61 11.38
C LEU A 83 2.69 14.70 12.46
N VAL A 84 3.77 15.45 12.19
CA VAL A 84 4.93 15.63 13.08
C VAL A 84 4.87 17.00 13.72
#